data_AF-A0A4Z1P312-F1
#
_entry.id   AF-A0A4Z1P312-F1
#
_cell.length_a   1.000
_cell.length_b   1.000
_cell.length_c   1.000
_cell.angle_alpha   90.00
_cell.angle_beta   90.00
_cell.angle_gamma   90.00
#
_symmetry.space_group_name_H-M   'P 1'
#
loop_
_entity.id
_entity.type
_entity.pdbx_description
1 polymer ?
#
loop_
_entity_poly.entity_id
_entity_poly.type
_entity_poly.pdbx_seq_one_letter_code
_entity_poly.pdbx_strand_id
1 'polypeptide(L)'
;MVYESTISFTLDTICPWTYLGLRRLQAALSQFRNSNPSAPITYTVKYLPYQLYPDASKEGEDKYEWYKKSRYGDSEEKMKMYIGLMTAYGMSCGIDFKFGGTVANTLDAHRVIQHYQEEKGPEVADKLVFSLYSQYFENEKHPSSLDTLLTATTVAGIPGADAKAFIDDEYEGLQDVKMLIREQTGNGVDSVPHIVIEGKRRDITLTGAKEVAEYVKALERVMKESS
;
A
#
# COMPACT_ATOMS: atom_id res chain seq x y z
N MET A 1 -9.38 -10.61 -27.99
CA MET A 1 -8.21 -10.75 -27.10
C MET A 1 -8.48 -9.84 -25.92
N VAL A 2 -8.42 -10.37 -24.70
CA VAL A 2 -8.61 -9.57 -23.48
C VAL A 2 -7.33 -8.78 -23.24
N TYR A 3 -7.43 -7.48 -23.00
CA TYR A 3 -6.29 -6.65 -22.63
C TYR A 3 -6.01 -6.84 -21.14
N GLU A 4 -4.77 -7.19 -20.80
CA GLU A 4 -4.35 -7.30 -19.40
C GLU A 4 -3.69 -5.98 -19.00
N SER A 5 -4.35 -5.23 -18.12
CA SER A 5 -3.90 -3.92 -17.66
C SER A 5 -3.31 -4.04 -16.25
N THR A 6 -2.10 -3.55 -16.07
CA THR A 6 -1.47 -3.46 -14.75
C THR A 6 -1.81 -2.13 -14.08
N ILE A 7 -2.21 -2.19 -12.81
CA ILE A 7 -2.37 -1.02 -11.95
C ILE A 7 -1.16 -0.98 -11.01
N SER A 8 -0.19 -0.13 -11.33
CA SER A 8 0.94 0.14 -10.45
C SER A 8 0.47 1.02 -9.30
N PHE A 9 0.53 0.49 -8.08
CA PHE A 9 0.14 1.17 -6.85
C PHE A 9 1.38 1.41 -5.98
N THR A 10 1.94 2.61 -6.06
CA THR A 10 3.10 3.00 -5.25
C THR A 10 2.64 3.38 -3.85
N LEU A 11 3.23 2.73 -2.83
CA LEU A 11 2.78 2.84 -1.43
C LEU A 11 3.94 2.91 -0.43
N ASP A 12 3.61 3.32 0.79
CA ASP A 12 4.41 3.06 1.98
C ASP A 12 3.50 2.43 3.05
N THR A 13 3.98 1.41 3.76
CA THR A 13 3.15 0.62 4.69
C THR A 13 2.73 1.40 5.93
N ILE A 14 3.40 2.53 6.21
CA ILE A 14 3.08 3.45 7.30
C ILE A 14 2.22 4.65 6.86
N CYS A 15 1.84 4.75 5.58
CA CYS A 15 1.01 5.84 5.07
C CYS A 15 -0.49 5.51 5.14
N PRO A 16 -1.29 6.19 5.99
CA PRO A 16 -2.71 5.85 6.15
C PRO A 16 -3.54 6.10 4.88
N TRP A 17 -3.13 7.08 4.07
CA TRP A 17 -3.77 7.38 2.80
C TRP A 17 -3.58 6.26 1.77
N THR A 18 -2.47 5.52 1.83
CA THR A 18 -2.27 4.38 0.94
C THR A 18 -3.19 3.21 1.30
N TYR A 19 -3.43 2.95 2.60
CA TYR A 19 -4.42 1.96 3.03
C TYR A 19 -5.84 2.36 2.60
N LEU A 20 -6.23 3.62 2.86
CA LEU A 20 -7.53 4.15 2.42
C LEU A 20 -7.69 4.06 0.89
N GLY A 21 -6.68 4.50 0.14
CA GLY A 21 -6.67 4.48 -1.32
C GLY A 21 -6.79 3.07 -1.88
N LEU A 22 -6.10 2.09 -1.28
CA LEU A 22 -6.17 0.70 -1.72
C LEU A 22 -7.56 0.09 -1.45
N ARG A 23 -8.18 0.36 -0.30
CA ARG A 23 -9.56 -0.08 -0.02
C ARG A 23 -10.56 0.50 -1.01
N ARG A 24 -10.41 1.78 -1.36
CA ARG A 24 -11.25 2.45 -2.36
C ARG A 24 -11.01 1.91 -3.78
N LEU A 25 -9.77 1.60 -4.14
CA LEU A 25 -9.43 0.96 -5.40
C LEU A 25 -10.04 -0.45 -5.51
N GLN A 26 -9.96 -1.27 -4.45
CA GLN A 26 -10.60 -2.60 -4.41
C GLN A 26 -12.13 -2.53 -4.58
N ALA A 27 -12.77 -1.53 -3.94
CA ALA A 27 -14.19 -1.27 -4.13
C ALA A 27 -14.50 -0.88 -5.59
N ALA A 28 -13.68 -0.01 -6.19
CA ALA A 28 -13.83 0.43 -7.58
C ALA A 28 -13.64 -0.73 -8.56
N LEU A 29 -12.64 -1.58 -8.37
CA LEU A 29 -12.40 -2.79 -9.18
C LEU A 29 -13.58 -3.75 -9.10
N SER A 30 -14.14 -3.95 -7.90
CA SER A 30 -15.32 -4.80 -7.71
C SER A 30 -16.56 -4.22 -8.39
N GLN A 31 -16.79 -2.91 -8.26
CA GLN A 31 -17.87 -2.22 -8.96
C GLN A 31 -17.70 -2.30 -10.49
N PHE A 32 -16.49 -2.09 -10.98
CA PHE A 32 -16.18 -2.19 -12.40
C PHE A 32 -16.48 -3.58 -12.95
N ARG A 33 -16.04 -4.65 -12.27
CA ARG A 33 -16.31 -6.04 -12.68
C ARG A 33 -17.81 -6.34 -12.70
N ASN A 34 -18.55 -5.91 -11.69
CA ASN A 34 -19.99 -6.14 -11.59
C ASN A 34 -20.77 -5.41 -12.70
N SER A 35 -20.37 -4.17 -13.02
CA SER A 35 -21.01 -3.38 -14.08
C SER A 35 -20.58 -3.82 -15.49
N ASN A 36 -19.45 -4.50 -15.64
CA ASN A 36 -18.87 -4.87 -16.93
C ASN A 36 -18.46 -6.37 -16.96
N PRO A 37 -19.42 -7.32 -16.82
CA PRO A 37 -19.11 -8.75 -16.71
C PRO A 37 -18.48 -9.36 -17.98
N SER A 38 -18.57 -8.67 -19.11
CA SER A 38 -17.95 -9.06 -20.39
C SER A 38 -16.93 -8.04 -20.88
N ALA A 39 -16.31 -7.29 -19.96
CA ALA A 39 -15.27 -6.33 -20.30
C ALA A 39 -14.14 -7.02 -21.09
N PRO A 40 -13.66 -6.43 -22.20
CA PRO A 40 -12.52 -6.97 -22.95
C PRO A 40 -11.17 -6.63 -22.27
N ILE A 41 -11.18 -6.40 -20.96
CA ILE A 41 -10.03 -5.96 -20.16
C ILE A 41 -10.08 -6.57 -18.77
N THR A 42 -8.91 -6.94 -18.25
CA THR A 42 -8.70 -7.35 -16.85
C THR A 42 -7.69 -6.43 -16.19
N TYR A 43 -7.85 -6.20 -14.90
CA TYR A 43 -6.96 -5.35 -14.11
C TYR A 43 -6.26 -6.15 -13.02
N THR A 44 -4.94 -6.02 -12.95
CA THR A 44 -4.10 -6.64 -11.92
C THR A 44 -3.33 -5.55 -11.18
N VAL A 45 -3.39 -5.56 -9.86
CA VAL A 45 -2.64 -4.59 -9.04
C VAL A 45 -1.21 -5.08 -8.83
N LYS A 46 -0.23 -4.20 -9.06
CA LYS A 46 1.19 -4.40 -8.72
C LYS A 46 1.61 -3.32 -7.74
N TYR A 47 2.21 -3.71 -6.62
CA TYR A 47 2.68 -2.78 -5.60
C TYR A 47 4.12 -2.35 -5.85
N LEU A 48 4.35 -1.05 -5.77
CA LEU A 48 5.69 -0.46 -5.92
C LEU A 48 6.12 0.20 -4.60
N PRO A 49 7.37 0.03 -4.17
CA PRO A 49 7.81 0.49 -2.86
C PRO A 49 8.16 1.99 -2.87
N TYR A 50 7.76 2.69 -1.82
CA TYR A 50 8.18 4.05 -1.52
C TYR A 50 8.37 4.19 -0.01
N GLN A 51 9.38 4.94 0.42
CA GLN A 51 9.57 5.26 1.84
C GLN A 51 9.33 6.75 2.07
N LEU A 52 8.32 7.08 2.88
CA LEU A 52 8.11 8.43 3.37
C LEU A 52 9.29 8.90 4.22
N TYR A 53 9.91 7.97 4.94
CA TYR A 53 10.99 8.22 5.89
C TYR A 53 12.09 7.17 5.74
N PRO A 54 12.93 7.26 4.69
CA PRO A 54 14.00 6.29 4.46
C PRO A 54 15.02 6.24 5.60
N ASP A 55 15.19 7.36 6.33
CA ASP A 55 16.13 7.51 7.44
C ASP A 55 15.53 7.17 8.81
N ALA A 56 14.27 6.73 8.89
CA ALA A 56 13.67 6.29 10.15
C ALA A 56 14.46 5.11 10.74
N SER A 57 14.58 5.05 12.07
CA SER A 57 15.27 3.95 12.76
C SER A 57 14.48 2.63 12.69
N LYS A 58 15.17 1.50 12.94
CA LYS A 58 14.52 0.19 13.01
C LYS A 58 13.72 0.02 14.29
N GLU A 59 14.13 0.64 15.39
CA GLU A 59 13.46 0.62 16.69
C GLU A 59 12.23 1.53 16.71
N GLY A 60 12.30 2.61 15.94
CA GLY A 60 11.23 3.58 15.78
C GLY A 60 11.02 4.50 16.97
N GLU A 61 9.92 5.26 16.89
CA GLU A 61 9.46 6.23 17.89
C GLU A 61 7.96 6.04 18.14
N ASP A 62 7.46 6.51 19.29
CA ASP A 62 6.02 6.51 19.56
C ASP A 62 5.25 7.25 18.46
N LYS A 63 4.28 6.57 17.84
CA LYS A 63 3.57 7.07 16.67
C LYS A 63 2.80 8.35 16.97
N TYR A 64 2.14 8.42 18.11
CA TYR A 64 1.32 9.57 18.47
C TYR A 64 2.18 10.82 18.65
N GLU A 65 3.22 10.70 19.48
CA GLU A 65 4.15 11.80 19.75
C GLU A 65 4.90 12.23 18.50
N TRP A 66 5.34 11.28 17.68
CA TRP A 66 6.02 11.58 16.43
C TRP A 66 5.11 12.34 15.45
N TYR A 67 3.85 11.93 15.27
CA TYR A 67 2.91 12.64 14.38
C TYR A 67 2.62 14.04 14.90
N LYS A 68 2.34 14.17 16.21
CA LYS A 68 2.05 15.45 16.85
C LYS A 68 3.19 16.45 16.61
N LYS A 69 4.44 16.03 16.84
CA LYS A 69 5.63 16.88 16.65
C LYS A 69 5.92 17.15 15.17
N SER A 70 6.07 16.09 14.37
CA SER A 70 6.61 16.18 13.01
C SER A 70 5.60 16.65 11.96
N ARG A 71 4.29 16.47 12.19
CA ARG A 71 3.23 16.82 11.22
C ARG A 71 2.32 17.95 11.68
N TYR A 72 2.14 18.11 13.00
CA TYR A 72 1.13 19.02 13.54
C TYR A 72 1.70 20.15 14.42
N GLY A 73 3.02 20.35 14.41
CA GLY A 73 3.67 21.45 15.13
C GLY A 73 3.47 21.36 16.64
N ASP A 74 3.51 20.14 17.17
CA ASP A 74 3.30 19.80 18.58
C ASP A 74 1.92 20.20 19.15
N SER A 75 0.92 20.34 18.27
CA SER A 75 -0.44 20.75 18.65
C SER A 75 -1.36 19.54 18.88
N GLU A 76 -1.77 19.38 20.14
CA GLU A 76 -2.74 18.37 20.57
C GLU A 76 -4.10 18.52 19.87
N GLU A 77 -4.56 19.76 19.65
CA GLU A 77 -5.82 20.03 18.96
C GLU A 77 -5.79 19.57 17.50
N LYS A 78 -4.71 19.91 16.77
CA LYS A 78 -4.54 19.48 15.38
C LYS A 78 -4.43 17.96 15.27
N MET A 79 -3.74 17.31 16.22
CA MET A 79 -3.66 15.84 16.27
C MET A 79 -5.05 15.21 16.49
N LYS A 80 -5.87 15.75 17.40
CA LYS A 80 -7.25 15.30 17.61
C LYS A 80 -8.15 15.50 16.39
N MET A 81 -8.02 16.63 15.69
CA MET A 81 -8.73 16.86 14.43
C MET A 81 -8.36 15.83 13.36
N TYR A 82 -7.07 15.53 13.24
CA TYR A 82 -6.57 14.51 12.32
C TYR A 82 -7.12 13.11 12.66
N ILE A 83 -7.11 12.74 13.94
CA ILE A 83 -7.69 11.47 14.42
C ILE A 83 -9.17 11.39 14.05
N GLY A 84 -9.96 12.43 14.36
CA GLY A 84 -11.38 12.46 14.03
C GLY A 84 -11.64 12.31 12.53
N LEU A 85 -10.86 13.01 11.70
CA LEU A 85 -10.95 12.92 10.24
C LEU A 85 -10.63 11.51 9.73
N MET A 86 -9.49 10.96 10.16
CA MET A 86 -9.04 9.63 9.70
C MET A 86 -9.96 8.52 10.18
N THR A 87 -10.49 8.61 11.40
CA THR A 87 -11.51 7.67 11.90
C THR A 87 -12.75 7.70 11.02
N ALA A 88 -13.28 8.88 10.68
CA ALA A 88 -14.45 9.00 9.81
C ALA A 88 -14.20 8.39 8.42
N TYR A 89 -13.05 8.68 7.80
CA TYR A 89 -12.67 8.07 6.53
C TYR A 89 -12.49 6.55 6.64
N GLY A 90 -11.79 6.08 7.67
CA GLY A 90 -11.58 4.66 7.91
C GLY A 90 -12.89 3.90 8.04
N MET A 91 -13.81 4.38 8.88
CA MET A 91 -15.12 3.75 9.08
C MET A 91 -15.90 3.61 7.77
N SER A 92 -15.91 4.64 6.92
CA SER A 92 -16.58 4.58 5.61
C SER A 92 -16.03 3.50 4.66
N CYS A 93 -14.79 3.06 4.89
CA CYS A 93 -14.11 2.05 4.10
C CYS A 93 -13.91 0.73 4.86
N GLY A 94 -14.42 0.61 6.10
CA GLY A 94 -14.26 -0.56 6.96
C GLY A 94 -12.85 -0.73 7.53
N ILE A 95 -12.16 0.37 7.83
CA ILE A 95 -10.86 0.41 8.51
C ILE A 95 -11.07 0.96 9.93
N ASP A 96 -10.60 0.26 10.96
CA ASP A 96 -10.61 0.74 12.35
C ASP A 96 -9.25 1.36 12.73
N PHE A 97 -8.99 2.58 12.26
CA PHE A 97 -7.71 3.25 12.51
C PHE A 97 -7.44 3.44 14.01
N LYS A 98 -6.29 2.91 14.43
CA LYS A 98 -5.62 3.14 15.70
C LYS A 98 -4.39 4.01 15.52
N PHE A 99 -4.12 4.83 16.53
CA PHE A 99 -3.14 5.91 16.45
C PHE A 99 -1.97 5.74 17.42
N GLY A 100 -1.95 4.68 18.23
CA GLY A 100 -0.78 4.24 18.98
C GLY A 100 0.15 3.34 18.16
N GLY A 101 1.11 2.73 18.83
CA GLY A 101 2.16 1.92 18.21
C GLY A 101 3.40 2.74 17.86
N THR A 102 4.16 2.29 16.88
CA THR A 102 5.52 2.78 16.60
C THR A 102 5.71 3.16 15.15
N VAL A 103 6.21 4.36 14.87
CA VAL A 103 6.71 4.75 13.53
C VAL A 103 8.15 4.30 13.40
N ALA A 104 8.45 3.49 12.38
CA ALA A 104 9.79 2.94 12.15
C ALA A 104 10.04 2.72 10.66
N ASN A 105 11.27 2.31 10.32
CA ASN A 105 11.68 2.02 8.96
C ASN A 105 10.80 0.93 8.30
N THR A 106 10.40 1.15 7.06
CA THR A 106 9.54 0.24 6.28
C THR A 106 10.26 -0.62 5.26
N LEU A 107 11.59 -0.54 5.19
CA LEU A 107 12.38 -1.21 4.15
C LEU A 107 12.17 -2.72 4.14
N ASP A 108 12.17 -3.36 5.31
CA ASP A 108 11.95 -4.82 5.40
C ASP A 108 10.52 -5.22 5.04
N ALA A 109 9.52 -4.41 5.38
CA ALA A 109 8.15 -4.64 4.91
C ALA A 109 8.07 -4.58 3.38
N HIS A 110 8.72 -3.58 2.76
CA HIS A 110 8.81 -3.49 1.29
C HIS A 110 9.58 -4.66 0.68
N ARG A 111 10.68 -5.09 1.31
CA ARG A 111 11.49 -6.24 0.87
C ARG A 111 10.64 -7.51 0.81
N VAL A 112 9.87 -7.79 1.86
CA VAL A 112 8.93 -8.91 1.93
C VAL A 112 7.82 -8.79 0.88
N ILE A 113 7.24 -7.60 0.69
CA ILE A 113 6.21 -7.38 -0.36
C ILE A 113 6.78 -7.69 -1.74
N GLN A 114 7.94 -7.14 -2.10
CA GLN A 114 8.50 -7.29 -3.44
C GLN A 114 8.91 -8.73 -3.73
N HIS A 115 9.54 -9.41 -2.77
CA HIS A 115 9.94 -10.81 -2.94
C HIS A 115 8.73 -11.71 -3.22
N TYR A 116 7.71 -11.67 -2.36
CA TYR A 116 6.56 -12.56 -2.51
C TYR A 116 5.57 -12.14 -3.60
N GLN A 117 5.55 -10.86 -3.99
CA GLN A 117 4.80 -10.42 -5.15
C GLN A 117 5.34 -11.06 -6.44
N GLU A 118 6.66 -11.05 -6.63
CA GLU A 118 7.29 -11.64 -7.82
C GLU A 118 7.24 -13.18 -7.76
N GLU A 119 7.38 -13.78 -6.59
CA GLU A 119 7.39 -15.24 -6.43
C GLU A 119 5.98 -15.88 -6.49
N LYS A 120 4.98 -15.27 -5.87
CA LYS A 120 3.65 -15.87 -5.65
C LYS A 120 2.51 -15.16 -6.39
N GLY A 121 2.76 -13.99 -6.97
CA GLY A 121 1.79 -13.26 -7.79
C GLY A 121 0.83 -12.33 -7.02
N PRO A 122 -0.10 -11.69 -7.73
CA PRO A 122 -0.85 -10.52 -7.25
C PRO A 122 -1.83 -10.83 -6.11
N GLU A 123 -2.44 -12.01 -6.08
CA GLU A 123 -3.39 -12.37 -5.02
C GLU A 123 -2.71 -12.53 -3.65
N VAL A 124 -1.49 -13.10 -3.64
CA VAL A 124 -0.68 -13.23 -2.42
C VAL A 124 -0.16 -11.86 -1.99
N ALA A 125 0.27 -11.03 -2.95
CA ALA A 125 0.70 -9.67 -2.68
C ALA A 125 -0.41 -8.82 -2.04
N ASP A 126 -1.65 -8.91 -2.54
CA ASP A 126 -2.80 -8.16 -2.00
C ASP A 126 -3.11 -8.56 -0.55
N LYS A 127 -3.15 -9.87 -0.24
CA LYS A 127 -3.34 -10.36 1.13
C LYS A 127 -2.22 -9.92 2.06
N LEU A 128 -0.97 -9.96 1.58
CA LEU A 128 0.21 -9.57 2.34
C LEU A 128 0.16 -8.07 2.69
N VAL A 129 -0.07 -7.21 1.70
CA VAL A 129 -0.15 -5.76 1.89
C VAL A 129 -1.31 -5.39 2.81
N PHE A 130 -2.49 -6.00 2.64
CA PHE A 130 -3.62 -5.76 3.55
C PHE A 130 -3.35 -6.22 4.98
N SER A 131 -2.66 -7.34 5.15
CA SER A 131 -2.28 -7.80 6.49
C SER A 131 -1.28 -6.85 7.15
N LEU A 132 -0.25 -6.39 6.42
CA LEU A 132 0.70 -5.39 6.93
C LEU A 132 -0.01 -4.09 7.34
N TYR A 133 -0.95 -3.61 6.52
CA TYR A 133 -1.76 -2.45 6.88
C TYR A 133 -2.61 -2.69 8.12
N SER A 134 -3.30 -3.81 8.22
CA SER A 134 -4.13 -4.11 9.40
C SER A 134 -3.28 -4.19 10.67
N GLN A 135 -2.11 -4.83 10.59
CA GLN A 135 -1.19 -4.91 11.73
C GLN A 135 -0.74 -3.53 12.21
N TYR A 136 -0.36 -2.65 11.29
CA TYR A 136 0.14 -1.32 11.64
C TYR A 136 -0.96 -0.33 12.04
N PHE A 137 -2.08 -0.33 11.31
CA PHE A 137 -3.14 0.67 11.45
C PHE A 137 -4.29 0.25 12.35
N GLU A 138 -4.51 -1.04 12.57
CA GLU A 138 -5.66 -1.52 13.36
C GLU A 138 -5.20 -2.25 14.63
N ASN A 139 -3.99 -2.81 14.63
CA ASN A 139 -3.44 -3.58 15.76
C ASN A 139 -2.21 -2.93 16.42
N GLU A 140 -1.86 -1.69 16.04
CA GLU A 140 -0.78 -0.88 16.63
C GLU A 140 0.59 -1.60 16.66
N LYS A 141 0.83 -2.52 15.73
CA LYS A 141 2.09 -3.27 15.64
C LYS A 141 3.18 -2.44 14.97
N HIS A 142 4.43 -2.79 15.28
CA HIS A 142 5.60 -2.26 14.60
C HIS A 142 5.56 -2.60 13.09
N PRO A 143 5.85 -1.67 12.16
CA PRO A 143 5.61 -1.88 10.73
C PRO A 143 6.49 -2.97 10.09
N SER A 144 7.67 -3.22 10.66
CA SER A 144 8.67 -4.14 10.10
C SER A 144 9.23 -5.13 11.12
N SER A 145 8.53 -5.40 12.22
CA SER A 145 9.02 -6.40 13.19
C SER A 145 8.90 -7.81 12.64
N LEU A 146 9.75 -8.73 13.11
CA LEU A 146 9.67 -10.15 12.73
C LEU A 146 8.25 -10.72 12.92
N ASP A 147 7.60 -10.41 14.04
CA ASP A 147 6.23 -10.85 14.34
C ASP A 147 5.21 -10.31 13.32
N THR A 148 5.30 -9.02 12.98
CA THR A 148 4.44 -8.38 11.98
C THR A 148 4.61 -9.03 10.61
N LEU A 149 5.86 -9.22 10.17
CA LEU A 149 6.18 -9.76 8.85
C LEU A 149 5.78 -11.25 8.74
N LEU A 150 6.03 -12.06 9.78
CA LEU A 150 5.61 -13.46 9.83
C LEU A 150 4.10 -13.61 9.85
N THR A 151 3.40 -12.76 10.59
CA THR A 151 1.93 -12.80 10.61
C THR A 151 1.37 -12.44 9.24
N ALA A 152 1.91 -11.39 8.60
CA ALA A 152 1.42 -10.95 7.30
C ALA A 152 1.66 -11.97 6.19
N THR A 153 2.83 -12.62 6.18
CA THR A 153 3.15 -13.70 5.24
C THR A 153 2.27 -14.94 5.49
N THR A 154 2.01 -15.29 6.75
CA THR A 154 1.11 -16.40 7.11
C THR A 154 -0.32 -16.13 6.61
N VAL A 155 -0.85 -14.92 6.81
CA VAL A 155 -2.18 -14.53 6.30
C VAL A 155 -2.24 -14.59 4.77
N ALA A 156 -1.13 -14.27 4.10
CA ALA A 156 -1.01 -14.37 2.65
C ALA A 156 -0.89 -15.81 2.13
N GLY A 157 -0.77 -16.81 3.01
CA GLY A 157 -0.67 -18.23 2.66
C GLY A 157 0.76 -18.70 2.39
N ILE A 158 1.78 -17.93 2.79
CA ILE A 158 3.18 -18.30 2.67
C ILE A 158 3.57 -19.21 3.84
N PRO A 159 4.25 -20.34 3.61
CA PRO A 159 4.72 -21.21 4.69
C PRO A 159 5.63 -20.46 5.66
N GLY A 160 5.37 -20.58 6.96
CA GLY A 160 6.11 -19.83 7.98
C GLY A 160 7.63 -20.10 8.00
N ALA A 161 8.06 -21.31 7.60
CA ALA A 161 9.49 -21.64 7.49
C ALA A 161 10.16 -20.85 6.36
N ASP A 162 9.54 -20.78 5.18
CA ASP A 162 10.04 -20.03 4.02
C ASP A 162 10.05 -18.53 4.32
N ALA A 163 8.95 -18.02 4.90
CA ALA A 163 8.85 -16.64 5.36
C ALA A 163 9.96 -16.28 6.34
N LYS A 164 10.19 -17.11 7.36
CA LYS A 164 11.20 -16.86 8.38
C LYS A 164 12.61 -16.86 7.79
N ALA A 165 12.92 -17.82 6.91
CA ALA A 165 14.23 -17.91 6.28
C ALA A 165 14.57 -16.62 5.51
N PHE A 166 13.63 -16.14 4.69
CA PHE A 166 13.80 -14.89 3.94
C PHE A 166 13.89 -13.65 4.85
N ILE A 167 13.07 -13.57 5.90
CA ILE A 167 13.06 -12.41 6.81
C ILE A 167 14.38 -12.35 7.62
N ASP A 168 14.88 -13.49 8.09
CA ASP A 168 16.12 -13.58 8.87
C ASP A 168 17.36 -13.26 8.02
N ASP A 169 17.36 -13.56 6.72
CA ASP A 169 18.40 -13.12 5.79
C ASP A 169 18.18 -11.64 5.45
N GLU A 170 18.85 -10.73 6.15
CA GLU A 170 18.70 -9.27 5.91
C GLU A 170 19.23 -8.80 4.53
N TYR A 171 19.94 -9.64 3.79
CA TYR A 171 20.58 -9.27 2.52
C TYR A 171 19.76 -9.68 1.29
N GLU A 172 19.02 -10.79 1.38
CA GLU A 172 18.22 -11.29 0.27
C GLU A 172 17.16 -10.26 -0.17
N GLY A 173 17.13 -9.91 -1.46
CA GLY A 173 16.21 -8.90 -2.01
C GLY A 173 16.47 -7.45 -1.58
N LEU A 174 17.48 -7.18 -0.74
CA LEU A 174 17.74 -5.84 -0.20
C LEU A 174 18.16 -4.82 -1.28
N GLN A 175 18.99 -5.24 -2.24
CA GLN A 175 19.43 -4.33 -3.31
C GLN A 175 18.30 -4.08 -4.32
N ASP A 176 17.48 -5.10 -4.60
CA ASP A 176 16.36 -5.00 -5.52
C ASP A 176 15.33 -4.01 -5.00
N VAL A 177 14.91 -4.12 -3.73
CA VAL A 177 13.95 -3.17 -3.14
C VAL A 177 14.51 -1.75 -3.09
N LYS A 178 15.81 -1.57 -2.79
CA LYS A 178 16.45 -0.25 -2.80
C LYS A 178 16.50 0.36 -4.20
N MET A 179 16.71 -0.45 -5.23
CA MET A 179 16.68 -0.02 -6.62
C MET A 179 15.26 0.40 -7.03
N LEU A 180 14.24 -0.39 -6.68
CA LEU A 180 12.84 -0.08 -6.95
C LEU A 180 12.39 1.22 -6.27
N ILE A 181 12.80 1.46 -5.01
CA ILE A 181 12.52 2.73 -4.31
C ILE A 181 13.15 3.91 -5.04
N ARG A 182 14.43 3.78 -5.46
CA ARG A 182 15.12 4.83 -6.23
C ARG A 182 14.47 5.08 -7.59
N GLU A 183 13.99 4.03 -8.24
CA GLU A 183 13.27 4.13 -9.51
C GLU A 183 11.99 4.96 -9.35
N GLN A 184 11.22 4.79 -8.27
CA GLN A 184 10.03 5.62 -8.03
C GLN A 184 10.39 7.11 -7.95
N THR A 185 11.46 7.45 -7.23
CA THR A 185 11.96 8.84 -7.18
C THR A 185 12.43 9.33 -8.56
N GLY A 186 13.15 8.49 -9.31
CA GLY A 186 13.60 8.81 -10.68
C GLY A 186 12.44 9.04 -11.66
N ASN A 187 11.32 8.35 -11.45
CA ASN A 187 10.08 8.51 -12.21
C ASN A 187 9.23 9.72 -11.75
N GLY A 188 9.74 10.54 -10.83
CA GLY A 188 9.07 11.76 -10.36
C GLY A 188 7.98 11.52 -9.31
N VAL A 189 7.91 10.33 -8.70
CA VAL A 189 6.99 10.07 -7.60
C VAL A 189 7.49 10.78 -6.33
N ASP A 190 6.73 11.77 -5.85
CA ASP A 190 7.06 12.58 -4.68
C ASP A 190 6.09 12.40 -3.50
N SER A 191 5.02 11.62 -3.72
CA SER A 191 3.94 11.42 -2.75
C SER A 191 3.21 10.11 -3.02
N VAL A 192 2.63 9.54 -1.96
CA VAL A 192 1.86 8.28 -2.02
C VAL A 192 0.48 8.42 -1.35
N PRO A 193 -0.55 7.70 -1.84
CA PRO A 193 -0.50 6.73 -2.94
C PRO A 193 -0.36 7.41 -4.31
N HIS A 194 0.45 6.79 -5.17
CA HIS A 194 0.59 7.18 -6.58
C HIS A 194 0.20 5.97 -7.43
N ILE A 195 -0.91 6.11 -8.17
CA ILE A 195 -1.52 5.01 -8.90
C ILE A 195 -1.39 5.28 -10.39
N VAL A 196 -0.83 4.33 -11.13
CA VAL A 196 -0.77 4.35 -12.60
C VAL A 196 -1.56 3.17 -13.14
N ILE A 197 -2.60 3.45 -13.91
CA ILE A 197 -3.40 2.43 -14.60
C ILE A 197 -2.88 2.35 -16.03
N GLU A 198 -2.27 1.22 -16.37
CA GLU A 198 -1.70 0.95 -17.68
C GLU A 198 -2.80 0.89 -18.75
N GLY A 199 -2.66 1.68 -19.80
CA GLY A 199 -3.63 1.71 -20.89
C GLY A 199 -2.97 1.57 -22.26
N LYS A 200 -3.66 0.91 -23.20
CA LYS A 200 -3.11 0.61 -24.54
C LYS A 200 -2.70 1.86 -25.33
N ARG A 201 -3.41 2.97 -25.14
CA ARG A 201 -3.10 4.26 -25.79
C ARG A 201 -2.20 5.14 -24.93
N ARG A 202 -2.50 5.19 -23.64
CA ARG A 202 -1.79 5.97 -22.63
C ARG A 202 -2.18 5.46 -21.24
N ASP A 203 -1.30 5.72 -20.30
CA ASP A 203 -1.56 5.46 -18.90
C ASP A 203 -2.40 6.58 -18.28
N ILE A 204 -3.13 6.24 -17.22
CA ILE A 204 -3.85 7.20 -16.39
C ILE A 204 -3.22 7.21 -14.99
N THR A 205 -2.72 8.37 -14.59
CA THR A 205 -2.15 8.59 -13.25
C THR A 205 -3.15 9.25 -12.31
N LEU A 206 -3.27 8.72 -11.10
CA LEU A 206 -4.04 9.28 -10.00
C LEU A 206 -3.14 9.43 -8.76
N THR A 207 -2.99 10.67 -8.28
CA THR A 207 -2.22 10.97 -7.07
C THR A 207 -3.15 11.20 -5.87
N GLY A 208 -2.83 10.58 -4.74
CA GLY A 208 -3.60 10.62 -3.51
C GLY A 208 -4.74 9.61 -3.46
N ALA A 209 -5.36 9.48 -2.29
CA ALA A 209 -6.48 8.58 -2.05
C ALA A 209 -7.78 9.17 -2.65
N LYS A 210 -8.00 8.95 -3.95
CA LYS A 210 -9.19 9.44 -4.66
C LYS A 210 -10.47 8.78 -4.17
N GLU A 211 -11.62 9.36 -4.51
CA GLU A 211 -12.90 8.73 -4.24
C GLU A 211 -13.16 7.54 -5.18
N VAL A 212 -13.96 6.56 -4.74
CA VAL A 212 -14.26 5.32 -5.51
C VAL A 212 -14.74 5.64 -6.93
N ALA A 213 -15.61 6.64 -7.08
CA ALA A 213 -16.15 7.05 -8.38
C ALA A 213 -15.06 7.56 -9.34
N GLU A 214 -13.99 8.17 -8.84
CA GLU A 214 -12.87 8.61 -9.68
C GLU A 214 -12.05 7.43 -10.20
N TYR A 215 -11.80 6.43 -9.36
CA TYR A 215 -11.15 5.18 -9.78
C TYR A 215 -12.00 4.45 -10.83
N VAL A 216 -13.32 4.30 -10.61
CA VAL A 216 -14.23 3.67 -11.59
C VAL A 216 -14.18 4.41 -12.93
N LYS A 217 -14.27 5.74 -12.92
CA LYS A 217 -14.18 6.55 -14.13
C LYS A 217 -12.86 6.34 -14.88
N ALA A 218 -11.75 6.21 -14.15
CA ALA A 218 -10.44 5.95 -14.75
C ALA A 218 -10.36 4.55 -15.38
N LEU A 219 -10.85 3.51 -14.68
CA LEU A 219 -10.92 2.15 -15.21
C LEU A 219 -11.79 2.10 -16.49
N GLU A 220 -12.99 2.66 -16.46
CA GLU A 220 -13.87 2.74 -17.64
C GLU A 220 -13.21 3.50 -18.80
N ARG A 221 -12.42 4.53 -18.50
CA ARG A 221 -11.72 5.29 -19.53
C ARG A 221 -10.63 4.46 -20.19
N VAL A 222 -9.82 3.73 -19.42
CA VAL A 222 -8.80 2.82 -19.93
C VAL A 222 -9.44 1.70 -20.76
N MET A 223 -10.55 1.13 -20.30
CA MET A 223 -11.30 0.13 -21.07
C MET A 223 -11.72 0.68 -22.44
N LYS A 224 -12.34 1.86 -22.48
CA LYS A 224 -12.80 2.51 -23.73
C LYS A 224 -11.65 2.84 -24.67
N GLU A 225 -10.49 3.24 -24.15
CA GLU A 225 -9.30 3.57 -24.94
C GLU A 225 -8.52 2.33 -25.41
N SER A 226 -8.71 1.18 -24.75
CA SER A 226 -8.02 -0.09 -25.05
C SER A 226 -8.86 -1.07 -25.88
N SER A 227 -10.15 -0.77 -26.07
CA SER A 227 -11.07 -1.47 -26.98
C SER A 227 -10.73 -1.22 -28.45
#